data_AF-A0A061LYN2-F1
#
_entry.id   AF-A0A061LYN2-F1
#
_cell.length_a   1.000
_cell.length_b   1.000
_cell.length_c   1.000
_cell.angle_alpha   90.00
_cell.angle_beta   90.00
_cell.angle_gamma   90.00
#
_symmetry.space_group_name_H-M   'P 1'
#
loop_
_entity.id
_entity.type
_entity.pdbx_description
1 polymer ?
#
loop_
_entity_poly.entity_id
_entity_poly.type
_entity_poly.pdbx_seq_one_letter_code
_entity_poly.pdbx_strand_id
1 'polypeptide(L)'
;MGDRVSRDNTVPEPAAGPGRENDSDDDLKLSPSETMAHNSAMRISGARRGAQSTQKALASIVLGFELIVVVLIGLSLFGLSVLEPRELGLYIGGGLGLLIIVALGIMRLGRAGIILGWIVHALMLATAILLPMALIVGLLFTGLWIYCMVKGAQIDRNRAAWLAAQGG
;
A
#
# COMPACT_ATOMS: atom_id res chain seq x y z
N MET A 1 -23.79 78.26 -2.45
CA MET A 1 -22.94 77.33 -3.23
C MET A 1 -22.89 76.01 -2.46
N GLY A 2 -23.71 75.03 -2.83
CA GLY A 2 -23.62 73.65 -2.32
C GLY A 2 -24.64 73.20 -1.28
N ASP A 3 -25.91 73.07 -1.69
CA ASP A 3 -26.75 71.96 -1.21
C ASP A 3 -26.01 70.63 -1.41
N ARG A 4 -26.14 69.71 -0.44
CA ARG A 4 -26.60 68.33 -0.69
C ARG A 4 -26.45 67.44 0.56
N VAL A 5 -27.63 67.04 1.05
CA VAL A 5 -28.03 65.64 1.26
C VAL A 5 -27.40 64.91 2.45
N SER A 6 -28.15 64.93 3.57
CA SER A 6 -28.39 63.74 4.39
C SER A 6 -28.65 62.54 3.48
N ARG A 7 -27.67 61.64 3.35
CA ARG A 7 -27.93 60.26 2.93
C ARG A 7 -28.15 59.44 4.18
N ASP A 8 -29.40 59.50 4.63
CA ASP A 8 -30.07 58.31 5.13
C ASP A 8 -29.91 57.22 4.06
N ASN A 9 -28.97 56.30 4.29
CA ASN A 9 -28.93 55.02 3.60
C ASN A 9 -29.50 54.00 4.59
N THR A 10 -30.82 54.06 4.76
CA THR A 10 -31.63 52.90 5.12
C THR A 10 -31.27 51.77 4.16
N VAL A 11 -30.50 50.81 4.64
CA VAL A 11 -30.42 49.50 3.99
C VAL A 11 -31.85 48.96 4.01
N PRO A 12 -32.49 48.67 2.86
CA PRO A 12 -33.74 47.94 2.89
C PRO A 12 -33.45 46.58 3.53
N GLU A 13 -34.04 46.35 4.70
CA GLU A 13 -34.09 45.04 5.33
C GLU A 13 -34.57 44.04 4.26
N PRO A 14 -33.76 43.04 3.87
CA PRO A 14 -34.25 42.01 2.99
C PRO A 14 -35.37 41.31 3.75
N ALA A 15 -36.60 41.55 3.28
CA ALA A 15 -37.80 40.90 3.74
C ALA A 15 -37.48 39.42 4.00
N ALA A 16 -37.66 39.00 5.25
CA ALA A 16 -37.66 37.61 5.65
C ALA A 16 -38.67 36.88 4.76
N GLY A 17 -38.16 36.27 3.69
CA GLY A 17 -38.92 35.31 2.92
C GLY A 17 -39.19 34.12 3.82
N PRO A 18 -40.45 33.76 4.10
CA PRO A 18 -40.74 32.52 4.78
C PRO A 18 -40.37 31.37 3.84
N GLY A 19 -39.38 30.55 4.23
CA GLY A 19 -39.05 29.31 3.53
C GLY A 19 -37.63 29.21 2.96
N ARG A 20 -36.60 29.65 3.69
CA ARG A 20 -35.25 29.06 3.55
C ARG A 20 -34.81 28.33 4.82
N GLU A 21 -35.78 27.97 5.64
CA GLU A 21 -35.60 27.12 6.79
C GLU A 21 -36.25 25.78 6.40
N ASN A 22 -35.40 24.75 6.27
CA ASN A 22 -35.77 23.33 6.36
C ASN A 22 -36.13 22.52 5.08
N ASP A 23 -35.52 22.79 3.91
CA ASP A 23 -35.71 21.91 2.73
C ASP A 23 -34.43 21.16 2.29
N SER A 24 -33.30 21.38 2.95
CA SER A 24 -32.03 20.65 2.68
C SER A 24 -31.72 19.54 3.68
N ASP A 25 -32.42 19.50 4.81
CA ASP A 25 -32.13 18.57 5.92
C ASP A 25 -33.17 17.44 6.04
N ASP A 26 -34.34 17.57 5.39
CA ASP A 26 -35.41 16.54 5.39
C ASP A 26 -35.36 15.60 4.15
N ASP A 27 -34.54 15.90 3.14
CA ASP A 27 -34.63 15.26 1.80
C ASP A 27 -33.61 14.14 1.50
N LEU A 28 -32.96 13.55 2.53
CA LEU A 28 -32.03 12.42 2.34
C LEU A 28 -32.19 11.29 3.37
N LYS A 29 -33.44 10.95 3.71
CA LYS A 29 -33.75 9.64 4.30
C LYS A 29 -33.64 8.57 3.21
N LEU A 30 -32.43 8.03 3.02
CA LEU A 30 -32.18 6.95 2.07
C LEU A 30 -33.23 5.85 2.25
N SER A 31 -33.95 5.54 1.17
CA SER A 31 -34.90 4.43 1.16
C SER A 31 -34.19 3.13 1.59
N PRO A 32 -34.87 2.16 2.23
CA PRO A 32 -34.24 0.90 2.64
C PRO A 32 -33.47 0.22 1.50
N SER A 33 -33.96 0.35 0.26
CA SER A 33 -33.30 -0.15 -0.95
C SER A 33 -32.06 0.65 -1.33
N GLU A 34 -32.04 1.97 -1.17
CA GLU A 34 -30.86 2.82 -1.42
C GLU A 34 -29.78 2.61 -0.37
N THR A 35 -30.16 2.43 0.90
CA THR A 35 -29.21 2.07 1.97
C THR A 35 -28.61 0.69 1.71
N MET A 36 -29.40 -0.28 1.25
CA MET A 36 -28.91 -1.60 0.84
C MET A 36 -28.03 -1.54 -0.40
N ALA A 37 -28.40 -0.75 -1.42
CA ALA A 37 -27.60 -0.55 -2.62
C ALA A 37 -26.29 0.15 -2.31
N HIS A 38 -26.31 1.17 -1.43
CA HIS A 38 -25.14 1.87 -0.93
C HIS A 38 -24.21 0.94 -0.14
N ASN A 39 -24.76 0.14 0.78
CA ASN A 39 -23.97 -0.87 1.51
C ASN A 39 -23.41 -1.95 0.58
N SER A 40 -24.17 -2.37 -0.43
CA SER A 40 -23.72 -3.36 -1.42
C SER A 40 -22.61 -2.79 -2.29
N ALA A 41 -22.77 -1.57 -2.80
CA ALA A 41 -21.76 -0.84 -3.54
C ALA A 41 -20.48 -0.64 -2.72
N MET A 42 -20.61 -0.30 -1.43
CA MET A 42 -19.48 -0.13 -0.51
C MET A 42 -18.77 -1.46 -0.19
N ARG A 43 -19.48 -2.59 -0.21
CA ARG A 43 -18.89 -3.93 -0.08
C ARG A 43 -18.21 -4.39 -1.37
N ILE A 44 -18.81 -4.10 -2.53
CA ILE A 44 -18.29 -4.46 -3.86
C ILE A 44 -17.05 -3.63 -4.20
N SER A 45 -17.06 -2.33 -3.86
CA SER A 45 -15.90 -1.43 -4.01
C SER A 45 -14.75 -1.76 -3.05
N GLY A 46 -14.93 -2.72 -2.15
CA GLY A 46 -13.88 -3.18 -1.25
C GLY A 46 -13.58 -2.21 -0.11
N ALA A 47 -14.42 -1.20 0.15
CA ALA A 47 -14.22 -0.23 1.23
C ALA A 47 -14.18 -0.90 2.63
N ARG A 48 -14.75 -2.11 2.79
CA ARG A 48 -14.60 -2.93 4.01
C ARG A 48 -13.31 -3.76 4.11
N ARG A 49 -12.53 -3.93 3.03
CA ARG A 49 -11.17 -4.46 3.14
C ARG A 49 -10.31 -3.32 3.66
N GLY A 50 -10.30 -3.17 4.99
CA GLY A 50 -9.63 -2.07 5.69
C GLY A 50 -8.33 -1.68 5.00
N ALA A 51 -8.20 -0.39 4.72
CA ALA A 51 -7.08 0.26 4.03
C ALA A 51 -5.79 -0.57 4.12
N GLN A 52 -5.51 -1.39 3.11
CA GLN A 52 -4.30 -2.21 3.15
C GLN A 52 -3.10 -1.27 3.23
N SER A 53 -2.23 -1.52 4.20
CA SER A 53 -1.00 -0.78 4.41
C SER A 53 -0.21 -0.74 3.10
N THR A 54 0.09 0.47 2.62
CA THR A 54 0.85 0.69 1.39
C THR A 54 2.22 0.02 1.50
N GLN A 55 2.80 0.02 2.71
CA GLN A 55 4.02 -0.71 3.01
C GLN A 55 3.92 -2.21 2.69
N LYS A 56 2.82 -2.88 3.09
CA LYS A 56 2.61 -4.31 2.82
C LYS A 56 2.45 -4.61 1.32
N ALA A 57 1.75 -3.75 0.59
CA ALA A 57 1.57 -3.90 -0.85
C ALA A 57 2.92 -3.81 -1.59
N LEU A 58 3.69 -2.76 -1.31
CA LEU A 58 5.03 -2.59 -1.90
C LEU A 58 5.96 -3.75 -1.55
N ALA A 59 5.96 -4.18 -0.29
CA ALA A 59 6.79 -5.30 0.15
C ALA A 59 6.42 -6.63 -0.53
N SER A 60 5.13 -6.87 -0.78
CA SER A 60 4.69 -8.07 -1.50
C SER A 60 5.14 -8.08 -2.97
N ILE A 61 5.19 -6.91 -3.61
CA ILE A 61 5.67 -6.77 -4.98
C ILE A 61 7.18 -7.06 -5.04
N VAL A 62 7.96 -6.49 -4.12
CA VAL A 62 9.41 -6.73 -4.04
C VAL A 62 9.71 -8.22 -3.84
N LEU A 63 9.04 -8.87 -2.89
CA LEU A 63 9.20 -10.32 -2.65
C LEU A 63 8.73 -11.18 -3.83
N GLY A 64 7.69 -10.75 -4.57
CA GLY A 64 7.21 -11.46 -5.75
C GLY A 64 8.24 -11.46 -6.88
N PHE A 65 8.90 -10.33 -7.13
CA PHE A 65 10.00 -10.26 -8.09
C PHE A 65 11.25 -10.99 -7.59
N GLU A 66 11.55 -10.91 -6.29
CA GLU A 66 12.64 -11.66 -5.66
C GLU A 66 12.50 -13.16 -5.91
N LEU A 67 11.28 -13.70 -5.79
CA LEU A 67 11.00 -15.11 -6.09
C LEU A 67 11.43 -15.48 -7.52
N ILE A 68 11.12 -14.62 -8.49
CA ILE A 68 11.50 -14.84 -9.89
C ILE A 68 13.03 -14.82 -10.03
N VAL A 69 13.71 -13.86 -9.39
CA VAL A 69 15.18 -13.76 -9.40
C VAL A 69 15.82 -15.02 -8.81
N VAL A 70 15.31 -15.51 -7.68
CA VAL A 70 15.82 -16.73 -7.03
C VAL A 70 15.65 -17.97 -7.90
N VAL A 71 14.52 -18.12 -8.58
CA VAL A 71 14.32 -19.21 -9.55
C VAL A 71 15.34 -19.13 -10.69
N LEU A 72 15.59 -17.93 -11.22
CA LEU A 72 16.58 -17.71 -12.29
C LEU A 72 18.01 -17.99 -11.81
N ILE A 73 18.35 -17.63 -10.57
CA ILE A 73 19.65 -17.93 -9.95
C ILE A 73 19.83 -19.46 -9.85
N GLY A 74 18.81 -20.18 -9.35
CA GLY A 74 18.85 -21.64 -9.27
C GLY A 74 19.02 -22.32 -10.63
N LEU A 75 18.29 -21.84 -11.64
CA LEU A 75 18.41 -22.35 -13.01
C LEU A 75 19.79 -22.04 -13.61
N SER A 76 20.35 -20.87 -13.30
CA SER A 76 21.68 -20.45 -13.74
C SER A 76 22.77 -21.29 -13.08
N LEU A 77 22.70 -21.52 -11.76
CA LEU A 77 23.62 -22.41 -11.04
C LEU A 77 23.62 -23.84 -11.62
N PHE A 78 22.44 -24.37 -11.93
CA PHE A 78 22.28 -25.65 -12.60
C PHE A 78 22.85 -25.65 -14.03
N GLY A 79 22.51 -24.64 -14.83
CA GLY A 79 22.91 -24.52 -16.23
C GLY A 79 24.41 -24.28 -16.42
N LEU A 80 25.03 -23.49 -15.54
CA LEU A 80 26.47 -23.23 -15.52
C LEU A 80 27.26 -24.36 -14.84
N SER A 81 26.60 -25.36 -14.22
CA SER A 81 27.23 -26.44 -13.46
C SER A 81 28.30 -25.94 -12.48
N VAL A 82 28.02 -24.82 -11.79
CA VAL A 82 28.96 -24.17 -10.86
C VAL A 82 29.23 -25.02 -9.62
N LEU A 83 28.28 -25.90 -9.28
CA LEU A 83 28.34 -26.78 -8.11
C LEU A 83 28.38 -28.25 -8.56
N GLU A 84 29.25 -29.04 -7.94
CA GLU A 84 29.20 -30.49 -8.00
C GLU A 84 28.66 -31.01 -6.65
N PRO A 85 27.54 -31.76 -6.62
CA PRO A 85 26.65 -32.16 -7.72
C PRO A 85 25.77 -31.02 -8.28
N ARG A 86 25.49 -31.05 -9.60
CA ARG A 86 24.72 -30.02 -10.34
C ARG A 86 23.34 -29.70 -9.75
N GLU A 87 22.72 -30.70 -9.15
CA GLU A 87 21.36 -30.66 -8.59
C GLU A 87 21.29 -29.79 -7.33
N LEU A 88 22.42 -29.51 -6.68
CA LEU A 88 22.52 -28.54 -5.60
C LEU A 88 22.03 -27.14 -6.01
N GLY A 89 22.25 -26.72 -7.27
CA GLY A 89 21.73 -25.45 -7.78
C GLY A 89 20.19 -25.38 -7.73
N LEU A 90 19.52 -26.49 -8.05
CA LEU A 90 18.06 -26.59 -7.98
C LEU A 90 17.56 -26.67 -6.54
N TYR A 91 18.25 -27.39 -5.66
CA TYR A 91 17.88 -27.44 -4.24
C TYR A 91 18.02 -26.07 -3.56
N ILE A 92 19.08 -25.32 -3.86
CA ILE A 92 19.29 -23.97 -3.33
C ILE A 92 18.23 -23.02 -3.87
N GLY A 93 18.02 -22.97 -5.19
CA GLY A 93 17.01 -22.10 -5.79
C GLY A 93 15.58 -22.46 -5.35
N GLY A 94 15.24 -23.74 -5.33
CA GLY A 94 13.93 -24.23 -4.90
C GLY A 94 13.68 -24.01 -3.40
N GLY A 95 14.68 -24.28 -2.55
CA GLY A 95 14.58 -24.04 -1.10
C GLY A 95 14.42 -22.57 -0.77
N LEU A 96 15.18 -21.71 -1.43
CA LEU A 96 15.10 -20.26 -1.26
C LEU A 96 13.77 -19.70 -1.81
N GLY A 97 13.27 -20.25 -2.93
CA GLY A 97 11.95 -19.91 -3.47
C GLY A 97 10.80 -20.32 -2.52
N LEU A 98 10.87 -21.51 -1.94
CA LEU A 98 9.89 -21.96 -0.93
C LEU A 98 9.91 -21.04 0.31
N LEU A 99 11.10 -20.65 0.76
CA LEU A 99 11.26 -19.69 1.86
C LEU A 99 10.59 -18.36 1.56
N ILE A 100 10.73 -17.85 0.33
CA ILE A 100 10.06 -16.62 -0.11
C ILE A 100 8.54 -16.79 -0.08
N ILE A 101 8.00 -17.91 -0.56
CA ILE A 101 6.55 -18.18 -0.52
C ILE A 101 6.04 -18.18 0.93
N VAL A 102 6.76 -18.85 1.83
CA VAL A 102 6.44 -18.84 3.27
C VAL A 102 6.51 -17.41 3.80
N ALA A 103 7.49 -16.62 3.36
CA ALA A 103 7.61 -15.22 3.75
C ALA A 103 6.46 -14.34 3.26
N LEU A 104 5.96 -14.53 2.04
CA LEU A 104 4.75 -13.89 1.55
C LEU A 104 3.52 -14.27 2.40
N GLY A 105 3.42 -15.54 2.80
CA GLY A 105 2.37 -16.03 3.68
C GLY A 105 2.40 -15.34 5.04
N ILE A 106 3.56 -15.29 5.67
CA ILE A 106 3.75 -14.70 7.01
C ILE A 106 3.64 -13.16 6.99
N MET A 107 4.02 -12.51 5.88
CA MET A 107 3.84 -11.06 5.69
C MET A 107 2.37 -10.63 5.86
N ARG A 108 1.41 -11.52 5.55
CA ARG A 108 -0.03 -11.26 5.80
C ARG A 108 -0.38 -11.25 7.28
N LEU A 109 0.37 -11.94 8.15
CA LEU A 109 0.00 -12.17 9.54
C LEU A 109 0.49 -11.10 10.54
N GLY A 110 1.49 -10.26 10.24
CA GLY A 110 1.89 -9.20 11.18
C GLY A 110 3.26 -8.55 10.97
N ARG A 111 3.79 -7.93 12.05
CA ARG A 111 5.10 -7.24 12.07
C ARG A 111 6.30 -8.17 11.84
N ALA A 112 6.11 -9.48 11.98
CA ALA A 112 7.13 -10.50 11.73
C ALA A 112 7.62 -10.54 10.27
N GLY A 113 6.84 -10.01 9.32
CA GLY A 113 7.21 -9.98 7.89
C GLY A 113 8.48 -9.16 7.60
N ILE A 114 8.80 -8.15 8.42
CA ILE A 114 9.99 -7.31 8.21
C ILE A 114 11.27 -8.09 8.52
N ILE A 115 11.30 -8.81 9.64
CA ILE A 115 12.46 -9.63 10.05
C ILE A 115 12.68 -10.74 9.03
N LEU A 116 11.60 -11.37 8.59
CA LEU A 116 11.67 -12.47 7.64
C LEU A 116 12.18 -12.03 6.27
N GLY A 117 11.80 -10.83 5.80
CA GLY A 117 12.35 -10.28 4.56
C GLY A 117 13.85 -9.96 4.66
N TRP A 118 14.32 -9.50 5.81
CA TRP A 118 15.76 -9.34 6.05
C TRP A 118 16.51 -10.68 6.01
N ILE A 119 15.94 -11.74 6.59
CA ILE A 119 16.50 -13.09 6.52
C ILE A 119 16.57 -13.56 5.06
N VAL A 120 15.48 -13.43 4.31
CA VAL A 120 15.42 -13.79 2.89
C VAL A 120 16.48 -13.05 2.08
N HIS A 121 16.60 -11.73 2.25
CA HIS A 121 17.61 -10.93 1.54
C HIS A 121 19.03 -11.34 1.93
N ALA A 122 19.31 -11.62 3.21
CA ALA A 122 20.62 -12.08 3.64
C ALA A 122 21.00 -13.43 2.99
N LEU A 123 20.05 -14.37 2.94
CA LEU A 123 20.25 -15.66 2.28
C LEU A 123 20.43 -15.49 0.76
N MET A 124 19.66 -14.60 0.14
CA MET A 124 19.80 -14.32 -1.28
C MET A 124 21.16 -13.69 -1.61
N LEU A 125 21.60 -12.69 -0.84
CA LEU A 125 22.93 -12.10 -1.01
C LEU A 125 24.04 -13.13 -0.82
N ALA A 126 23.90 -14.03 0.15
CA ALA A 126 24.85 -15.14 0.33
C ALA A 126 24.90 -16.06 -0.91
N THR A 127 23.74 -16.37 -1.48
CA THR A 127 23.64 -17.18 -2.71
C THR A 127 24.21 -16.44 -3.92
N ALA A 128 24.07 -15.12 -3.94
CA ALA A 128 24.57 -14.27 -5.01
C ALA A 128 26.10 -14.13 -5.02
N ILE A 129 26.81 -14.48 -3.94
CA ILE A 129 28.28 -14.55 -3.95
C ILE A 129 28.79 -15.58 -4.96
N LEU A 130 28.02 -16.66 -5.20
CA LEU A 130 28.37 -17.67 -6.21
C LEU A 130 28.22 -17.15 -7.64
N LEU A 131 27.28 -16.22 -7.86
CA LEU A 131 27.03 -15.56 -9.15
C LEU A 131 27.19 -14.05 -8.98
N PRO A 132 28.39 -13.47 -9.17
CA PRO A 132 28.63 -12.04 -8.94
C PRO A 132 27.67 -11.10 -9.68
N MET A 133 27.14 -11.53 -10.83
CA MET A 133 26.11 -10.79 -11.57
C MET A 133 24.75 -10.76 -10.83
N ALA A 134 24.39 -11.83 -10.12
CA ALA A 134 23.22 -11.87 -9.26
C ALA A 134 23.39 -10.98 -8.01
N LEU A 135 24.64 -10.71 -7.59
CA LEU A 135 24.93 -9.86 -6.43
C LEU A 135 24.45 -8.43 -6.64
N ILE A 136 24.69 -7.88 -7.83
CA ILE A 136 24.21 -6.53 -8.21
C ILE A 136 22.69 -6.47 -8.12
N VAL A 137 22.00 -7.47 -8.69
CA VAL A 137 20.53 -7.55 -8.67
C VAL A 137 20.01 -7.65 -7.24
N GLY A 138 20.61 -8.50 -6.40
CA GLY A 138 20.23 -8.66 -5.00
C GLY A 138 20.43 -7.40 -4.17
N LEU A 139 21.51 -6.65 -4.43
CA LEU A 139 21.79 -5.39 -3.75
C LEU A 139 20.75 -4.31 -4.13
N LEU A 140 20.38 -4.23 -5.41
CA LEU A 140 19.32 -3.33 -5.88
C LEU A 140 17.97 -3.68 -5.25
N PHE A 141 17.61 -4.97 -5.21
CA PHE A 141 16.38 -5.45 -4.60
C PHE A 141 16.34 -5.20 -3.08
N THR A 142 17.45 -5.41 -2.39
CA THR A 142 17.59 -5.10 -0.96
C THR A 142 17.48 -3.59 -0.71
N GLY A 143 18.09 -2.75 -1.56
CA GLY A 143 17.94 -1.30 -1.48
C GLY A 143 16.49 -0.85 -1.70
N LEU A 144 15.81 -1.44 -2.69
CA LEU A 144 14.39 -1.20 -2.95
C LEU A 144 13.53 -1.64 -1.76
N TRP A 145 13.81 -2.79 -1.15
CA TRP A 145 13.14 -3.26 0.06
C TRP A 145 13.23 -2.25 1.20
N ILE A 146 14.45 -1.77 1.50
CA ILE A 146 14.67 -0.77 2.55
C ILE A 146 13.89 0.51 2.23
N TYR A 147 13.95 0.97 0.98
CA TYR A 147 13.21 2.15 0.53
C TYR A 147 11.68 1.97 0.70
N CYS A 148 11.13 0.83 0.27
CA CYS A 148 9.71 0.51 0.42
C CYS A 148 9.28 0.45 1.90
N MET A 149 10.13 -0.07 2.79
CA MET A 149 9.85 -0.10 4.23
C MET A 149 9.80 1.30 4.83
N VAL A 150 10.79 2.14 4.53
CA VAL A 150 10.88 3.51 5.07
C VAL A 150 9.76 4.40 4.51
N LYS A 151 9.59 4.43 3.19
CA LYS A 151 8.60 5.27 2.52
C LYS A 151 7.18 4.75 2.71
N GLY A 152 6.98 3.44 2.69
CA GLY A 152 5.69 2.82 2.97
C GLY A 152 5.21 3.16 4.38
N ALA A 153 6.09 3.07 5.38
CA ALA A 153 5.75 3.48 6.75
C ALA A 153 5.44 4.99 6.85
N GLN A 154 6.16 5.84 6.12
CA GLN A 154 5.88 7.28 6.09
C GLN A 154 4.50 7.58 5.48
N ILE A 155 4.16 6.94 4.36
CA ILE A 155 2.87 7.09 3.68
C ILE A 155 1.73 6.58 4.57
N ASP A 156 1.91 5.42 5.20
CA ASP A 156 0.91 4.84 6.10
C ASP A 156 0.66 5.74 7.33
N ARG A 157 1.73 6.34 7.92
CA ARG A 157 1.58 7.31 9.02
C ARG A 157 0.83 8.57 8.60
N ASN A 158 1.17 9.13 7.44
CA ASN A 158 0.52 10.32 6.92
C ASN A 158 -0.96 10.04 6.63
N ARG A 159 -1.27 8.87 6.05
CA ARG A 159 -2.65 8.44 5.79
C ARG A 159 -3.44 8.24 7.08
N ALA A 160 -2.84 7.66 8.11
CA ALA A 160 -3.47 7.49 9.42
C ALA A 160 -3.80 8.84 10.08
N ALA A 161 -2.89 9.82 10.00
CA ALA A 161 -3.11 11.17 10.51
C ALA A 161 -4.25 11.89 9.74
N TRP A 162 -4.30 11.74 8.41
CA TRP A 162 -5.37 12.33 7.58
C TRP A 162 -6.74 11.72 7.86
N LEU A 163 -6.81 10.41 8.13
CA LEU A 163 -8.05 9.73 8.53
C LEU A 163 -8.50 10.15 9.95
N ALA A 164 -7.56 10.30 10.89
CA ALA A 164 -7.86 10.77 12.24
C ALA A 164 -8.38 12.22 12.26
N ALA A 165 -7.92 13.08 11.35
CA ALA A 165 -8.36 14.47 11.24
C ALA A 165 -9.74 14.67 10.57
N GLN A 166 -10.27 13.65 9.87
CA GLN A 166 -11.64 13.69 9.29
C GLN A 166 -12.65 12.88 10.11
N GLY A 167 -12.20 12.01 11.01
CA GLY A 167 -13.04 11.14 11.83
C GLY A 167 -13.32 11.66 13.24
N GLY A 168 -12.91 12.89 13.55
CA GLY A 168 -13.24 13.62 14.78
C GLY A 168 -13.85 14.97 14.42
#